data_AF-A0A520A345-F1
#
_entry.id   AF-A0A520A345-F1
#
_cell.length_a   1.000
_cell.length_b   1.000
_cell.length_c   1.000
_cell.angle_alpha   90.00
_cell.angle_beta   90.00
_cell.angle_gamma   90.00
#
_symmetry.space_group_name_H-M   'P 1'
#
loop_
_entity.id
_entity.type
_entity.pdbx_description
1 polymer ?
#
loop_
_entity_poly.entity_id
_entity_poly.type
_entity_poly.pdbx_seq_one_letter_code
_entity_poly.pdbx_strand_id
1 'polypeptide(L)' 'DVRIKTGVADVKLNVPTSSGCRITTKGGLTSKDFEGFTKLSNGTYETPNYSTATKKIFISLNGGLSNFEVRRY' A
#
# COMPACT_ATOMS: atom_id res chain seq x y z
N ASP A 1 -6.53 3.02 -9.97
CA ASP A 1 -6.53 1.75 -9.24
C ASP A 1 -5.30 0.96 -9.67
N VAL A 2 -4.54 0.41 -8.72
CA VAL A 2 -3.29 -0.32 -8.98
C VAL A 2 -3.44 -1.70 -8.35
N ARG A 3 -3.30 -2.76 -9.15
CA ARG A 3 -3.42 -4.15 -8.69
C ARG A 3 -2.15 -4.91 -9.01
N ILE A 4 -1.56 -5.51 -8.00
CA ILE A 4 -0.31 -6.27 -8.11
C ILE A 4 -0.60 -7.69 -7.61
N LYS A 5 -0.37 -8.68 -8.49
CA LYS A 5 -0.54 -10.10 -8.21
C LYS A 5 0.77 -10.82 -8.52
N THR A 6 1.45 -11.31 -7.49
CA THR A 6 2.76 -11.96 -7.63
C THR A 6 2.92 -13.09 -6.62
N GLY A 7 3.53 -14.22 -7.01
CA GLY A 7 3.87 -15.29 -6.06
C GLY A 7 5.01 -14.88 -5.14
N VAL A 8 6.12 -14.46 -5.74
CA VAL A 8 7.30 -13.88 -5.10
C VAL A 8 7.75 -12.64 -5.86
N ALA A 9 7.84 -11.50 -5.20
CA ALA A 9 8.30 -10.25 -5.80
C ALA A 9 8.77 -9.25 -4.74
N ASP A 10 9.65 -8.35 -5.16
CA ASP A 10 9.98 -7.10 -4.47
C ASP A 10 9.31 -5.94 -5.22
N VAL A 11 8.48 -5.18 -4.53
CA VAL A 11 7.67 -4.12 -5.14
C VAL A 11 7.86 -2.83 -4.38
N LYS A 12 8.30 -1.79 -5.10
CA LYS A 12 8.54 -0.44 -4.56
C LYS A 12 7.60 0.55 -5.21
N LEU A 13 6.79 1.26 -4.43
CA LEU A 13 5.88 2.30 -4.91
C LEU A 13 6.18 3.65 -4.29
N ASN A 14 6.14 4.69 -5.13
CA ASN A 14 6.32 6.08 -4.72
C ASN A 14 4.99 6.85 -4.80
N VAL A 15 4.55 7.23 -3.61
CA VAL A 15 3.38 7.95 -3.13
C VAL A 15 3.44 9.49 -3.11
N PRO A 16 2.88 10.31 -4.02
CA PRO A 16 2.90 11.75 -3.76
C PRO A 16 2.18 12.08 -2.45
N THR A 17 2.83 12.84 -1.57
CA THR A 17 2.29 13.26 -0.26
C THR A 17 0.98 14.05 -0.39
N SER A 18 0.82 14.80 -1.49
CA SER A 18 -0.41 15.52 -1.85
C SER A 18 -1.62 14.62 -2.12
N SER A 19 -1.41 13.36 -2.52
CA SER A 19 -2.50 12.42 -2.81
C SER A 19 -2.82 11.53 -1.60
N GLY A 20 -4.08 11.16 -1.47
CA GLY A 20 -4.53 10.13 -0.54
C GLY A 20 -4.20 8.76 -1.09
N CYS A 21 -3.65 7.87 -0.28
CA CYS A 21 -3.33 6.51 -0.73
C CYS A 21 -3.88 5.46 0.24
N ARG A 22 -4.52 4.42 -0.31
CA ARG A 22 -5.01 3.24 0.40
C ARG A 22 -4.33 2.00 -0.16
N ILE A 23 -3.74 1.21 0.71
CA ILE A 23 -3.10 -0.06 0.41
C ILE A 23 -3.90 -1.18 1.05
N THR A 24 -4.19 -2.23 0.29
CA THR A 24 -4.85 -3.42 0.79
C THR A 24 -3.98 -4.62 0.49
N THR A 25 -3.55 -5.34 1.52
CA THR A 25 -2.67 -6.50 1.39
C THR A 25 -3.44 -7.78 1.66
N LYS A 26 -3.36 -8.75 0.74
CA LYS A 26 -3.89 -10.11 0.89
C LYS A 26 -2.76 -11.11 0.67
N GLY A 27 -2.38 -11.86 1.71
CA GLY A 27 -1.21 -12.74 1.69
C GLY A 27 -0.80 -13.16 3.11
N GLY A 28 -0.14 -14.31 3.23
CA GLY A 28 0.23 -14.90 4.53
C GLY A 28 1.59 -14.43 5.06
N LEU A 29 2.67 -14.65 4.32
CA LEU A 29 4.06 -14.39 4.73
C LEU A 29 4.65 -13.22 3.93
N THR A 30 4.22 -12.02 4.23
CA THR A 30 4.54 -10.83 3.43
C THR A 30 5.10 -9.72 4.32
N SER A 31 6.33 -9.27 4.03
CA SER A 31 6.93 -8.10 4.69
C SER A 31 6.35 -6.82 4.12
N LYS A 32 5.96 -5.90 5.01
CA LYS A 32 5.22 -4.68 4.66
C LYS A 32 5.88 -3.51 5.37
N ASP A 33 6.49 -2.61 4.61
CA ASP A 33 7.04 -1.36 5.12
C ASP A 33 6.35 -0.19 4.41
N PHE A 34 5.43 0.46 5.14
CA PHE A 34 4.58 1.52 4.62
C PHE A 34 4.77 2.78 5.48
N GLU A 35 5.82 3.53 5.17
CA GLU A 35 6.19 4.71 5.93
C GLU A 35 5.15 5.85 5.74
N GLY A 36 4.68 6.42 6.86
CA GLY A 36 3.66 7.46 6.83
C GLY A 36 2.25 6.97 6.47
N PHE A 37 2.00 5.67 6.60
CA PHE A 37 0.67 5.06 6.51
C PHE A 37 0.18 4.60 7.89
N THR A 38 -1.10 4.82 8.13
CA THR A 38 -1.82 4.32 9.28
C THR A 38 -2.37 2.93 8.97
N LYS A 39 -1.97 1.94 9.77
CA LYS A 39 -2.55 0.59 9.71
C LYS A 39 -3.97 0.65 10.28
N LEU A 40 -4.94 0.23 9.47
CA LEU A 40 -6.35 0.20 9.86
C LEU A 40 -6.70 -1.17 10.45
N SER A 41 -7.15 -2.10 9.61
CA SER A 41 -7.63 -3.42 10.02
C SER A 41 -7.54 -4.38 8.82
N ASN A 42 -7.44 -5.69 9.09
CA ASN A 42 -7.45 -6.74 8.06
C ASN A 42 -6.42 -6.55 6.92
N GLY A 43 -5.23 -6.01 7.25
CA GLY A 43 -4.18 -5.77 6.25
C GLY A 43 -4.43 -4.57 5.33
N THR A 44 -5.29 -3.62 5.75
CA THR A 44 -5.52 -2.34 5.08
C THR A 44 -4.70 -1.24 5.74
N TYR A 45 -4.13 -0.36 4.93
CA TYR A 45 -3.31 0.77 5.35
C TYR A 45 -3.72 2.01 4.55
N GLU A 46 -3.79 3.17 5.20
CA GLU A 46 -4.19 4.41 4.55
C GLU A 46 -3.31 5.58 5.00
N THR A 47 -3.14 6.56 4.13
CA THR A 47 -2.48 7.80 4.50
C THR A 47 -3.40 8.68 5.37
N PRO A 48 -2.86 9.50 6.29
CA PRO A 48 -3.68 10.36 7.14
C PRO A 48 -4.55 11.34 6.35
N ASN A 49 -4.05 11.81 5.21
CA ASN A 49 -4.75 12.70 4.29
C ASN A 49 -5.70 11.98 3.32
N TYR A 50 -5.89 10.66 3.44
CA TYR A 50 -6.73 9.91 2.52
C TYR A 50 -8.19 10.40 2.47
N SER A 51 -8.74 10.80 3.62
CA SER A 51 -10.10 11.33 3.69
C SER A 51 -10.23 12.71 3.03
N THR A 52 -9.26 13.59 3.26
CA THR A 52 -9.25 14.99 2.82
C THR A 52 -8.67 15.20 1.42
N ALA A 53 -7.96 14.21 0.87
CA ALA A 53 -7.34 14.32 -0.45
C ALA A 53 -8.36 14.26 -1.58
N THR A 54 -8.22 15.18 -2.52
CA THR A 54 -9.03 15.22 -3.75
C THR A 54 -8.67 14.07 -4.70
N LYS A 55 -7.39 13.65 -4.73
CA LYS A 55 -6.91 12.51 -5.51
C LYS A 55 -6.67 11.33 -4.59
N LYS A 56 -7.27 10.19 -4.92
CA LYS A 56 -7.18 8.95 -4.13
C LYS A 56 -6.58 7.83 -4.97
N ILE A 57 -5.60 7.15 -4.41
CA ILE A 57 -4.89 6.04 -5.03
C ILE A 57 -5.23 4.78 -4.24
N PHE A 58 -5.66 3.74 -4.94
CA PHE A 58 -5.98 2.45 -4.37
C PHE A 58 -4.97 1.44 -4.88
N ILE A 59 -4.27 0.78 -3.96
CA ILE A 59 -3.25 -0.22 -4.23
C ILE A 59 -3.73 -1.53 -3.61
N SER A 60 -3.91 -2.55 -4.44
CA SER A 60 -4.23 -3.90 -4.00
C SER A 60 -3.03 -4.80 -4.25
N LEU A 61 -2.44 -5.30 -3.17
CA LEU A 61 -1.27 -6.16 -3.17
C LEU A 61 -1.72 -7.57 -2.81
N ASN A 62 -1.52 -8.51 -3.72
CA ASN A 62 -1.86 -9.90 -3.51
C ASN A 62 -0.65 -10.77 -3.83
N GLY A 63 -0.07 -11.38 -2.80
CA GLY A 63 1.11 -12.22 -2.99
C GLY A 63 1.45 -13.08 -1.78
N GLY A 64 2.13 -14.20 -2.06
CA GLY A 64 2.45 -15.22 -1.08
C GLY A 64 3.65 -14.83 -0.22
N LEU A 65 4.83 -14.78 -0.84
CA LEU A 65 6.11 -14.45 -0.21
C LEU A 65 6.70 -13.24 -0.92
N SER A 66 6.36 -12.03 -0.50
CA SER A 66 6.75 -10.81 -1.23
C SER A 66 7.10 -9.69 -0.26
N ASN A 67 7.92 -8.75 -0.72
CA ASN A 67 8.28 -7.58 0.04
C ASN A 67 7.68 -6.35 -0.63
N PHE A 68 6.85 -5.61 0.11
CA PHE A 68 6.18 -4.42 -0.39
C PHE A 68 6.66 -3.20 0.38
N GLU A 69 7.28 -2.29 -0.35
CA GLU A 69 7.79 -1.03 0.17
C GLU A 69 7.03 0.12 -0.48
N VAL A 70 6.39 0.96 0.35
CA VAL A 70 5.68 2.14 -0.16
C VAL A 70 6.20 3.37 0.54
N ARG A 71 6.84 4.25 -0.22
CA ARG A 71 7.41 5.51 0.27
C ARG A 71 6.59 6.68 -0.22
N ARG A 72 6.54 7.74 0.60
CA ARG A 72 5.88 8.99 0.26
C ARG A 72 6.93 10.05 -0.09
N TYR A 73 6.68 10.85 -1.13
CA TYR A 73 7.55 11.95 -1.58
C TYR A 73 6.77 13.25 -1.78
#